data_AF-U6K636-F1
#
_entry.id   AF-U6K636-F1
#
_cell.length_a   1.000
_cell.length_b   1.000
_cell.length_c   1.000
_cell.angle_alpha   90.00
_cell.angle_beta   90.00
_cell.angle_gamma   90.00
#
_symmetry.space_group_name_H-M   'P 1'
#
loop_
_entity.id
_entity.type
_entity.pdbx_description
1 polymer ?
#
loop_
_entity_poly.entity_id
_entity_poly.type
_entity_poly.pdbx_seq_one_letter_code
_entity_poly.pdbx_strand_id
1 'polypeptide(L)'
;MQRTQYKQKLQEAQQALQKQKEEYEAKLQELQQQADEGQLARAPLRPADDPYWDPLPAECYLGSGELYLKPLASQIENAAKVKLFDSESKHVGELEVGVYPVTAEGKELADDDIKETPQELVGTTMPVNPKP
;
A
#
# COMPACT_ATOMS: atom_id res chain seq x y z
N MET A 1 -16.71 -41.49 21.77
CA MET A 1 -16.62 -40.22 22.53
C MET A 1 -16.15 -39.02 21.70
N GLN A 2 -15.10 -39.14 20.87
CA GLN A 2 -14.54 -37.98 20.13
C GLN A 2 -15.50 -37.31 19.12
N ARG A 3 -16.34 -38.08 18.39
CA ARG A 3 -17.33 -37.52 17.44
C ARG A 3 -18.38 -36.64 18.12
N THR A 4 -18.77 -36.96 19.35
CA THR A 4 -19.77 -36.20 20.11
C THR A 4 -19.19 -34.85 20.56
N GLN A 5 -17.95 -34.85 21.02
CA GLN A 5 -17.23 -33.64 21.42
C GLN A 5 -16.99 -32.70 20.23
N TYR A 6 -16.68 -33.23 19.05
CA TYR A 6 -16.51 -32.41 17.85
C TYR A 6 -17.80 -31.71 17.42
N LYS A 7 -18.93 -32.43 17.41
CA LYS A 7 -20.24 -31.84 17.09
C LYS A 7 -20.63 -30.75 18.07
N GLN A 8 -20.36 -30.95 19.36
CA GLN A 8 -20.62 -29.97 20.40
C GLN A 8 -19.79 -28.70 20.21
N LYS A 9 -18.48 -28.82 19.94
CA LYS A 9 -17.63 -27.66 19.63
C LYS A 9 -18.05 -26.93 18.37
N LEU A 10 -18.49 -27.64 17.33
CA LEU A 10 -18.98 -27.04 16.10
C LEU A 10 -20.24 -26.21 16.35
N GLN A 11 -21.14 -26.73 17.19
CA GLN A 11 -22.37 -26.05 17.58
C GLN A 11 -22.10 -24.82 18.44
N GLU A 12 -21.17 -24.91 19.40
CA GLU A 12 -20.72 -23.78 20.20
C GLU A 12 -20.07 -22.69 19.34
N ALA A 13 -19.23 -23.07 18.36
CA ALA A 13 -18.62 -22.11 17.43
C ALA A 13 -19.67 -21.41 16.55
N GLN A 14 -20.69 -22.14 16.08
CA GLN A 14 -21.80 -21.56 15.32
C GLN A 14 -22.64 -20.61 16.17
N GLN A 15 -22.91 -20.96 17.43
CA GLN A 15 -23.63 -20.10 18.35
C GLN A 15 -22.82 -18.85 18.73
N ALA A 16 -21.49 -18.99 18.91
CA ALA A 16 -20.62 -17.87 19.17
C ALA A 16 -20.57 -16.90 17.98
N LEU A 17 -20.47 -17.43 16.75
CA LEU A 17 -20.50 -16.62 15.53
C LEU A 17 -21.85 -15.91 15.35
N GLN A 18 -22.95 -16.63 15.63
CA GLN A 18 -24.30 -16.07 15.55
C GLN A 18 -24.50 -14.96 16.58
N LYS A 19 -24.06 -15.18 17.82
CA LYS A 19 -24.11 -14.18 18.88
C LYS A 19 -23.26 -12.94 18.55
N GLN A 20 -22.04 -13.16 18.04
CA GLN A 20 -21.17 -12.07 17.60
C GLN A 20 -21.82 -11.26 16.47
N LYS A 21 -22.50 -11.92 15.53
CA LYS A 21 -23.25 -11.28 14.45
C LYS A 21 -24.41 -10.46 14.99
N GLU A 22 -25.20 -10.99 15.91
CA GLU A 22 -26.33 -10.29 16.54
C GLU A 22 -25.87 -9.08 17.35
N GLU A 23 -24.77 -9.20 18.11
CA GLU A 23 -24.16 -8.08 18.83
C GLU A 23 -23.68 -6.97 17.87
N TYR A 24 -23.09 -7.35 16.73
CA TYR A 24 -22.66 -6.41 15.70
C TYR A 24 -23.84 -5.71 15.02
N GLU A 25 -24.90 -6.45 14.68
CA GLU A 25 -26.13 -5.89 14.10
C GLU A 25 -26.84 -4.93 15.07
N ALA A 26 -26.92 -5.27 16.36
CA ALA A 26 -27.49 -4.38 17.38
C ALA A 26 -26.69 -3.08 17.51
N LYS A 27 -25.35 -3.17 17.51
CA LYS A 27 -24.48 -2.00 17.56
C LYS A 27 -24.65 -1.10 16.34
N LEU A 28 -24.82 -1.68 15.13
CA LEU A 28 -25.13 -0.92 13.91
C LEU A 28 -26.47 -0.19 14.02
N GLN A 29 -27.49 -0.83 14.57
CA GLN A 29 -28.81 -0.24 14.73
C GLN A 29 -28.81 0.92 15.73
N GLU A 30 -28.11 0.79 16.86
CA GLU A 30 -27.93 1.88 17.83
C GLU A 30 -27.20 3.09 17.21
N LEU A 31 -26.14 2.85 16.44
CA LEU A 31 -25.40 3.89 15.73
C LEU A 31 -26.26 4.61 14.69
N GLN A 32 -27.12 3.89 13.97
CA GLN A 32 -28.09 4.48 13.04
C GLN A 32 -29.09 5.38 13.75
N GLN A 33 -29.64 4.93 14.89
CA GLN A 33 -30.55 5.75 15.69
C GLN A 33 -29.87 7.02 16.20
N GLN A 34 -28.63 6.92 16.69
CA GLN A 34 -27.84 8.08 17.11
C GLN A 34 -27.52 9.04 15.96
N ALA A 35 -27.36 8.51 14.74
CA ALA A 35 -27.17 9.32 13.52
C ALA A 35 -28.42 10.13 13.19
N ASP A 36 -29.59 9.47 13.18
CA ASP A 36 -30.87 10.05 12.83
C ASP A 36 -31.31 11.12 13.85
N GLU A 37 -30.96 10.94 15.12
CA GLU A 37 -31.19 11.91 16.20
C GLU A 37 -30.21 13.12 16.17
N GLY A 38 -29.28 13.17 15.20
CA GLY A 38 -28.29 14.23 15.07
C GLY A 38 -27.25 14.27 16.21
N GLN A 39 -27.18 13.21 17.02
CA GLN A 39 -26.30 13.07 18.18
C GLN A 39 -24.92 12.49 17.83
N LEU A 40 -24.72 12.02 16.60
CA LEU A 40 -23.39 11.82 16.02
C LEU A 40 -22.70 13.18 15.79
N ALA A 41 -22.35 13.84 16.89
CA ALA A 41 -21.50 15.01 16.87
C ALA A 41 -20.13 14.60 16.34
N ARG A 42 -19.89 14.76 15.02
CA ARG A 42 -18.65 15.10 14.28
C ARG A 42 -17.28 14.53 14.74
N ALA A 43 -17.23 13.68 15.74
CA ALA A 43 -16.03 13.14 16.34
C ALA A 43 -15.81 11.77 15.69
N PRO A 44 -14.67 11.56 15.02
CA PRO A 44 -14.37 10.27 14.44
C PRO A 44 -14.35 9.23 15.57
N LEU A 45 -15.17 8.19 15.43
CA LEU A 45 -15.08 7.02 16.30
C LEU A 45 -13.66 6.46 16.20
N ARG A 46 -13.15 5.89 17.29
CA ARG A 46 -11.88 5.15 17.19
C ARG A 46 -12.10 3.95 16.26
N PRO A 47 -11.09 3.56 15.46
CA PRO A 47 -11.15 2.37 14.60
C PRO A 47 -11.70 1.09 15.27
N ALA A 48 -11.46 0.90 16.57
CA ALA A 48 -11.96 -0.25 17.32
C ALA A 48 -13.46 -0.18 17.67
N ASP A 49 -14.05 1.02 17.66
CA ASP A 49 -15.44 1.25 18.04
C ASP A 49 -16.36 1.44 16.83
N ASP A 50 -15.78 1.73 15.66
CA ASP A 50 -16.48 1.96 14.40
C ASP A 50 -16.81 0.62 13.71
N PRO A 51 -18.08 0.19 13.67
CA PRO A 51 -18.46 -1.04 13.00
C PRO A 51 -18.28 -0.97 11.48
N TYR A 52 -18.12 0.21 10.89
CA TYR A 52 -17.84 0.40 9.47
C TYR A 52 -16.33 0.47 9.17
N TRP A 53 -15.48 0.45 10.19
CA TRP A 53 -14.03 0.44 10.01
C TRP A 53 -13.55 -0.96 9.61
N ASP A 54 -13.25 -1.12 8.33
CA ASP A 54 -12.60 -2.31 7.80
C ASP A 54 -11.07 -2.10 7.84
N PRO A 55 -10.31 -2.85 8.66
CA PRO A 55 -8.86 -2.74 8.69
C PRO A 55 -8.29 -3.25 7.35
N LEU A 56 -8.04 -2.32 6.43
CA LEU A 56 -7.28 -2.62 5.23
C LEU A 56 -5.95 -3.25 5.64
N PRO A 57 -5.50 -4.34 4.98
CA PRO A 57 -4.15 -4.83 5.17
C PRO A 57 -3.18 -3.66 4.97
N ALA A 58 -2.23 -3.51 5.89
CA ALA A 58 -1.34 -2.34 5.94
C ALA A 58 -0.60 -2.10 4.61
N GLU A 59 -0.40 -3.16 3.83
CA GLU A 59 0.13 -3.11 2.47
C GLU A 59 -0.80 -3.87 1.51
N CYS A 60 -1.26 -3.19 0.47
CA CYS A 60 -2.07 -3.76 -0.60
C CYS A 60 -1.35 -3.52 -1.93
N TYR A 61 -1.07 -4.59 -2.68
CA TYR A 61 -0.49 -4.48 -4.01
C TYR A 61 -1.55 -3.97 -4.98
N LEU A 62 -1.39 -2.73 -5.45
CA LEU A 62 -2.30 -2.10 -6.39
C LEU A 62 -1.92 -2.39 -7.85
N GLY A 63 -0.62 -2.48 -8.14
CA GLY A 63 -0.10 -2.72 -9.49
C GLY A 63 1.38 -2.41 -9.61
N SER A 64 1.92 -2.60 -10.82
CA SER A 64 3.31 -2.35 -11.18
C SER A 64 3.41 -1.53 -12.47
N GLY A 65 4.51 -0.80 -12.63
CA GLY A 65 4.86 -0.11 -13.87
C GLY A 65 6.36 -0.19 -14.13
N GLU A 66 6.75 0.08 -15.38
CA GLU A 66 8.14 -0.02 -15.83
C GLU A 66 8.73 1.37 -16.13
N LEU A 67 9.97 1.59 -15.70
CA LEU A 67 10.73 2.80 -16.00
C LEU A 67 12.00 2.46 -16.78
N TYR A 68 12.14 3.03 -17.98
CA TYR A 68 13.33 2.85 -18.80
C TYR A 68 14.50 3.70 -18.28
N LEU A 69 15.59 3.05 -17.88
CA LEU A 69 16.78 3.71 -17.31
C LEU A 69 17.80 4.18 -18.35
N LYS A 70 17.47 4.11 -19.65
CA LYS A 70 18.37 4.52 -20.75
C LYS A 70 18.98 5.93 -20.59
N PRO A 71 18.25 6.96 -20.08
CA PRO A 71 18.83 8.29 -19.88
C PRO A 71 20.06 8.30 -18.94
N LEU A 72 20.13 7.37 -17.99
CA LEU A 72 21.25 7.28 -17.04
C LEU A 72 22.57 6.87 -17.69
N ALA A 73 22.54 6.25 -18.89
CA ALA A 73 23.75 5.97 -19.65
C ALA A 73 24.50 7.25 -20.08
N SER A 74 23.80 8.39 -20.09
CA SER A 74 24.38 9.71 -20.33
C SER A 74 24.36 10.58 -19.07
N GLN A 75 24.14 9.97 -17.89
CA GLN A 75 23.96 10.68 -16.62
C GLN A 75 22.95 11.84 -16.70
N ILE A 76 21.86 11.62 -17.43
CA ILE A 76 20.74 12.55 -17.51
C ILE A 76 19.68 12.12 -16.49
N GLU A 77 19.13 13.09 -15.76
CA GLU A 77 18.00 12.87 -14.86
C GLU A 77 16.77 12.29 -15.59
N ASN A 78 16.11 11.33 -14.95
CA ASN A 78 14.99 10.60 -15.51
C ASN A 78 13.77 10.74 -14.60
N ALA A 79 13.03 11.84 -14.81
CA ALA A 79 11.73 12.06 -14.18
C ALA A 79 10.61 11.65 -15.14
N ALA A 80 9.75 10.74 -14.72
CA ALA A 80 8.69 10.18 -15.55
C ALA A 80 7.41 9.88 -14.77
N LYS A 81 6.29 9.98 -15.48
CA LYS A 81 4.98 9.47 -15.03
C LYS A 81 4.82 8.04 -15.53
N VAL A 82 4.92 7.10 -14.62
CA VAL A 82 4.81 5.66 -14.90
C VAL A 82 3.37 5.22 -14.69
N LYS A 83 2.78 4.61 -15.72
CA LYS A 83 1.45 3.99 -15.60
C LYS A 83 1.57 2.68 -14.84
N LEU A 84 0.67 2.49 -13.89
CA LEU A 84 0.55 1.28 -13.09
C LEU A 84 -0.53 0.38 -13.67
N PHE A 85 -0.22 -0.91 -13.74
CA PHE A 85 -1.12 -1.95 -14.21
C PHE A 85 -1.25 -3.06 -13.15
N ASP A 86 -2.45 -3.59 -12.98
CA ASP A 86 -2.69 -4.75 -12.13
C ASP A 86 -2.26 -6.07 -12.80
N SER A 87 -2.48 -7.19 -12.12
CA SER A 87 -2.19 -8.53 -12.63
C SER A 87 -2.97 -8.91 -13.90
N GLU A 88 -4.07 -8.21 -14.19
CA GLU A 88 -4.90 -8.41 -15.38
C GLU A 88 -4.56 -7.41 -16.49
N SER A 89 -3.44 -6.68 -16.35
CA SER A 89 -3.00 -5.62 -17.26
C SER A 89 -3.98 -4.46 -17.41
N LYS A 90 -4.87 -4.27 -16.43
CA LYS A 90 -5.76 -3.11 -16.38
C LYS A 90 -5.05 -1.95 -15.73
N HIS A 91 -5.20 -0.77 -16.33
CA HIS A 91 -4.65 0.47 -15.79
C HIS A 91 -5.32 0.83 -14.46
N VAL A 92 -4.52 0.99 -13.41
CA VAL A 92 -4.99 1.29 -12.05
C VAL A 92 -4.60 2.69 -11.56
N GLY A 93 -3.65 3.35 -12.21
CA GLY A 93 -3.20 4.68 -11.83
C GLY A 93 -1.86 5.08 -12.42
N GLU A 94 -1.32 6.20 -11.96
CA GLU A 94 -0.04 6.76 -12.40
C GLU A 94 0.83 7.09 -11.18
N LEU A 95 2.14 6.87 -11.30
CA LEU A 95 3.14 7.18 -10.29
C LEU A 95 4.19 8.13 -10.87
N GLU A 96 4.44 9.25 -10.20
CA GLU A 96 5.55 10.15 -10.52
C GLU A 96 6.83 9.63 -9.86
N VAL A 97 7.83 9.28 -10.68
CA VAL A 97 9.11 8.74 -10.23
C VAL A 97 10.24 9.54 -10.86
N GLY A 98 11.28 9.83 -10.07
CA GLY A 98 12.50 10.47 -10.53
C GLY A 98 13.73 9.65 -10.18
N VAL A 99 14.60 9.40 -11.16
CA VAL A 99 15.89 8.75 -10.96
C VAL A 99 16.99 9.71 -11.39
N TYR A 100 17.93 9.96 -10.48
CA TYR A 100 18.99 10.95 -10.65
C TYR A 100 20.35 10.28 -10.47
N PRO A 101 21.33 10.59 -11.35
CA PRO A 101 22.72 10.24 -11.10
C PRO A 101 23.20 10.91 -9.81
N VAL A 102 23.85 10.14 -8.94
CA VAL A 102 24.40 10.61 -7.67
C VAL A 102 25.80 10.04 -7.43
N THR A 103 26.55 10.71 -6.56
CA THR A 103 27.81 10.20 -5.99
C THR A 103 27.57 8.92 -5.18
N ALA A 104 28.65 8.23 -4.78
CA ALA A 104 28.56 7.02 -3.98
C ALA A 104 27.84 7.23 -2.63
N GLU A 105 27.91 8.45 -2.09
CA GLU A 105 27.25 8.87 -0.86
C GLU A 105 25.80 9.37 -1.09
N GLY A 106 25.29 9.29 -2.32
CA GLY A 106 23.94 9.74 -2.68
C GLY A 106 23.78 11.27 -2.78
N LYS A 107 24.88 12.02 -2.89
CA LYS A 107 24.88 13.47 -3.13
C LYS A 107 24.87 13.80 -4.62
N GLU A 108 24.51 15.04 -4.95
CA GLU A 108 24.61 15.59 -6.31
C GLU A 108 26.02 15.39 -6.88
N LEU A 109 26.11 14.98 -8.15
CA LEU A 109 27.36 14.96 -8.89
C LEU A 109 27.78 16.39 -9.23
N ALA A 110 29.06 16.70 -9.04
CA ALA A 110 29.63 17.92 -9.58
C ALA A 110 29.81 17.79 -11.10
N ASP A 111 29.80 18.92 -11.82
CA ASP A 111 29.94 18.95 -13.28
C ASP A 111 31.21 18.23 -13.77
N ASP A 112 32.33 18.38 -13.04
CA ASP A 112 33.61 17.74 -13.37
C ASP A 112 33.60 16.20 -13.22
N ASP A 113 32.65 15.66 -12.46
CA ASP A 113 32.51 14.22 -12.22
C ASP A 113 31.55 13.56 -13.23
N ILE A 114 30.81 14.36 -14.00
CA ILE A 114 29.89 13.89 -15.03
C ILE A 114 30.72 13.31 -16.20
N LYS A 115 30.34 12.12 -16.64
CA LYS A 115 30.95 11.43 -17.76
C LYS A 115 30.32 11.94 -19.06
N GLU A 116 31.17 12.46 -19.92
CA GLU A 116 30.77 13.00 -21.23
C GLU A 116 30.27 11.90 -22.16
N THR A 117 30.82 10.69 -22.05
CA THR A 117 30.44 9.56 -22.90
C THR A 117 29.97 8.34 -22.10
N PRO A 118 28.95 7.60 -22.59
CA PRO A 118 28.48 6.37 -21.95
C PRO A 118 29.57 5.30 -21.81
N GLN A 119 30.58 5.32 -22.68
CA GLN A 119 31.70 4.38 -22.66
C GLN A 119 32.54 4.51 -21.39
N GLU A 120 32.65 5.70 -20.81
CA GLU A 120 33.38 5.94 -19.57
C GLU A 120 32.69 5.33 -18.34
N LEU A 121 31.40 5.01 -18.44
CA LEU A 121 30.66 4.31 -17.39
C LEU A 121 30.86 2.79 -17.43
N VAL A 122 31.36 2.24 -18.54
CA VAL A 122 31.54 0.79 -18.69
C VAL A 122 32.61 0.30 -17.73
N GLY A 123 32.26 -0.70 -16.91
CA GLY A 123 33.14 -1.22 -15.85
C GLY A 123 33.10 -0.42 -14.55
N THR A 124 32.36 0.69 -14.51
CA THR A 124 32.05 1.42 -13.27
C THR A 124 30.74 0.91 -12.66
N THR A 125 30.53 1.15 -11.37
CA THR A 125 29.28 0.82 -10.67
C THR A 125 28.55 2.09 -10.30
N MET A 126 27.28 2.20 -10.67
CA MET A 126 26.38 3.24 -10.17
C MET A 126 25.59 2.67 -8.99
N PRO A 127 25.91 3.07 -7.75
CA PRO A 127 25.17 2.59 -6.58
C PRO A 127 23.75 3.12 -6.59
N VAL A 128 22.78 2.23 -6.38
CA VAL A 128 21.38 2.58 -6.24
C VAL A 128 21.11 2.84 -4.77
N ASN A 129 20.85 4.10 -4.40
CA ASN A 129 20.44 4.46 -3.05
C ASN A 129 18.94 4.77 -3.05
N PRO A 130 18.07 3.85 -2.59
CA PRO A 130 16.66 4.17 -2.43
C PRO A 130 16.54 5.21 -1.31
N LYS A 131 16.14 6.44 -1.67
CA LYS A 131 15.72 7.41 -0.66
C LYS A 131 14.43 6.87 0.00
N PRO A 132 14.37 6.77 1.34
CA PRO A 132 13.16 6.39 2.05
C PRO A 132 12.06 7.46 1.93
#